data_AF-A0A1E8RE74-F1
#
_entry.id   AF-A0A1E8RE74-F1
#
_cell.length_a   1.000
_cell.length_b   1.000
_cell.length_c   1.000
_cell.angle_alpha   90.00
_cell.angle_beta   90.00
_cell.angle_gamma   90.00
#
_symmetry.space_group_name_H-M   'P 1'
#
loop_
_entity.id
_entity.type
_entity.pdbx_description
1 polymer ?
#
loop_
_entity_poly.entity_id
_entity_poly.type
_entity_poly.pdbx_seq_one_letter_code
_entity_poly.pdbx_strand_id
1 'polypeptide(L)'
;MKIEIQQKDLSNKISIAMKAVSRKTNIQIHELIYFEAKNDTLTLTSSDGEISIVTKANCKVIQEGEMAINANIIANIVRKLPDELIKIELEDSKIKIKCNGSNFNILAFDYYEKKNFSIPSVDYLEIQNDKLKRSISQTEFATSLDETKLALTGILFELKDGYLNFVALDGYRVALKKLKLSYPSSMDKARLIIPRKSISEWTRIIDDEKITKIYKDDKDIIFESGDTTMYCKVIDKNYIDYTNIISDISTTSLVVDRQELINSLERAQLLNNTQRANLIKINIEDDKCLIESNSEIGDLKEVLQIKKEGDDVKIAFNARYLIEGVKACDTQTIRMHLKSSLNPCLIYPNESKYDDEEFTYLALPVRLAE
;
A
#
# COMPACT_ATOMS: atom_id res chain seq x y z
N MET A 1 4.69 -5.45 -36.70
CA MET A 1 4.63 -4.28 -35.81
C MET A 1 5.91 -3.46 -35.94
N LYS A 2 5.82 -2.14 -36.10
CA LYS A 2 6.95 -1.22 -36.20
C LYS A 2 6.61 0.15 -35.59
N ILE A 3 7.38 0.58 -34.61
CA ILE A 3 7.13 1.83 -33.86
C ILE A 3 8.42 2.64 -33.61
N GLU A 4 8.25 3.93 -33.36
CA GLU A 4 9.28 4.83 -32.83
C GLU A 4 8.76 5.53 -31.55
N ILE A 5 9.50 5.46 -30.44
CA ILE A 5 9.11 6.02 -29.13
C ILE A 5 10.34 6.55 -28.39
N GLN A 6 10.18 7.62 -27.60
CA GLN A 6 11.26 8.13 -26.76
C GLN A 6 11.64 7.14 -25.67
N GLN A 7 12.94 7.02 -25.39
CA GLN A 7 13.44 6.09 -24.38
C GLN A 7 12.83 6.32 -23.00
N LYS A 8 12.73 7.58 -22.55
CA LYS A 8 12.11 7.93 -21.26
C LYS A 8 10.67 7.46 -21.17
N ASP A 9 9.87 7.72 -22.19
CA ASP A 9 8.45 7.36 -22.20
C ASP A 9 8.28 5.84 -22.15
N LEU A 10 9.02 5.11 -22.99
CA LEU A 10 8.98 3.65 -22.99
C LEU A 10 9.49 3.06 -21.67
N SER A 11 10.59 3.60 -21.13
CA SER A 11 11.18 3.17 -19.86
C SER A 11 10.18 3.33 -18.71
N ASN A 12 9.49 4.48 -18.65
CA ASN A 12 8.47 4.76 -17.65
C ASN A 12 7.30 3.77 -17.74
N LYS A 13 6.77 3.53 -18.94
CA LYS A 13 5.64 2.59 -19.13
C LYS A 13 6.03 1.14 -18.86
N ILE A 14 7.24 0.72 -19.22
CA ILE A 14 7.76 -0.60 -18.85
C ILE A 14 7.88 -0.69 -17.33
N SER A 15 8.40 0.31 -16.64
CA SER A 15 8.51 0.32 -15.16
C SER A 15 7.15 0.15 -14.48
N ILE A 16 6.10 0.78 -15.03
CA ILE A 16 4.71 0.62 -14.59
C ILE A 16 4.23 -0.81 -14.86
N ALA A 17 4.37 -1.32 -16.08
CA ALA A 17 3.96 -2.68 -16.43
C ALA A 17 4.69 -3.74 -15.58
N MET A 18 5.96 -3.53 -15.24
CA MET A 18 6.76 -4.43 -14.38
C MET A 18 6.15 -4.66 -12.99
N LYS A 19 5.22 -3.81 -12.52
CA LYS A 19 4.56 -3.99 -11.22
C LYS A 19 3.58 -5.16 -11.19
N ALA A 20 3.01 -5.52 -12.33
CA ALA A 20 2.15 -6.70 -12.50
C ALA A 20 2.87 -7.85 -13.22
N VAL A 21 4.20 -7.93 -13.09
CA VAL A 21 4.99 -9.05 -13.62
C VAL A 21 5.43 -9.95 -12.47
N SER A 22 5.20 -11.25 -12.62
CA SER A 22 5.69 -12.25 -11.68
C SER A 22 7.22 -12.34 -11.71
N ARG A 23 7.85 -12.18 -10.54
CA ARG A 23 9.32 -12.39 -10.40
C ARG A 23 9.72 -13.85 -10.25
N LYS A 24 8.79 -14.69 -9.80
CA LYS A 24 8.96 -16.13 -9.58
C LYS A 24 7.63 -16.81 -9.89
N THR A 25 7.56 -17.54 -11.00
CA THR A 25 6.36 -18.26 -11.41
C THR A 25 6.73 -19.43 -12.32
N ASN A 26 5.90 -20.46 -12.34
CA ASN A 26 6.00 -21.53 -13.34
C ASN A 26 5.11 -21.24 -14.57
N ILE A 27 4.36 -20.14 -14.55
CA ILE A 27 3.44 -19.72 -15.60
C ILE A 27 4.14 -18.65 -16.44
N GLN A 28 4.73 -19.06 -17.57
CA GLN A 28 5.58 -18.21 -18.41
C GLN A 28 4.89 -16.91 -18.86
N ILE A 29 3.58 -16.93 -19.11
CA ILE A 29 2.83 -15.73 -19.54
C ILE A 29 2.88 -14.59 -18.51
N HIS A 30 3.07 -14.90 -17.22
CA HIS A 30 3.19 -13.90 -16.15
C HIS A 30 4.59 -13.24 -16.07
N GLU A 31 5.55 -13.69 -16.90
CA GLU A 31 6.88 -13.07 -17.03
C GLU A 31 6.97 -12.11 -18.22
N LEU A 32 5.86 -11.94 -18.96
CA LEU A 32 5.83 -11.19 -20.21
C LEU A 32 5.20 -9.81 -20.02
N ILE A 33 5.60 -8.87 -20.88
CA ILE A 33 4.84 -7.67 -21.18
C ILE A 33 4.36 -7.79 -22.63
N TYR A 34 3.08 -7.58 -22.80
CA TYR A 34 2.41 -7.55 -24.07
C TYR A 34 2.39 -6.12 -24.62
N PHE A 35 2.80 -5.96 -25.87
CA PHE A 35 2.86 -4.70 -26.60
C PHE A 35 1.81 -4.74 -27.70
N GLU A 36 0.94 -3.74 -27.76
CA GLU A 36 0.01 -3.50 -28.87
C GLU A 36 0.23 -2.08 -29.38
N ALA A 37 0.57 -1.95 -30.66
CA ALA A 37 0.74 -0.68 -31.33
C ALA A 37 -0.41 -0.45 -32.32
N LYS A 38 -1.21 0.58 -32.08
CA LYS A 38 -2.39 0.94 -32.88
C LYS A 38 -2.69 2.42 -32.76
N ASN A 39 -3.07 3.09 -33.85
CA ASN A 39 -3.47 4.51 -33.85
C ASN A 39 -2.51 5.44 -33.07
N ASP A 40 -1.20 5.42 -33.36
CA ASP A 40 -0.17 6.21 -32.67
C ASP A 40 -0.11 6.04 -31.14
N THR A 41 -0.62 4.91 -30.65
CA THR A 41 -0.60 4.53 -29.24
C THR A 41 0.08 3.17 -29.08
N LEU A 42 1.01 3.08 -28.14
CA LEU A 42 1.54 1.83 -27.63
C LEU A 42 0.84 1.50 -26.31
N THR A 43 0.13 0.38 -26.26
CA THR A 43 -0.45 -0.20 -25.05
C THR A 43 0.45 -1.32 -24.54
N LEU A 44 0.80 -1.25 -23.26
CA LEU A 44 1.57 -2.27 -22.55
C LEU A 44 0.66 -2.96 -21.54
N THR A 45 0.57 -4.28 -21.62
CA THR A 45 -0.24 -5.10 -20.71
C THR A 45 0.62 -6.14 -20.00
N SER A 46 0.46 -6.29 -18.70
CA SER A 46 1.11 -7.31 -17.88
C SER A 46 0.16 -7.84 -16.82
N SER A 47 0.39 -9.08 -16.36
CA SER A 47 -0.43 -9.71 -15.32
C SER A 47 0.37 -10.75 -14.54
N ASP A 48 0.21 -10.78 -13.22
CA ASP A 48 0.76 -11.81 -12.33
C ASP A 48 -0.32 -12.81 -11.84
N GLY A 49 -1.54 -12.69 -12.38
CA GLY A 49 -2.71 -13.49 -12.01
C GLY A 49 -3.54 -12.90 -10.87
N GLU A 50 -2.95 -12.01 -10.05
CA GLU A 50 -3.60 -11.27 -8.96
C GLU A 50 -3.94 -9.85 -9.41
N ILE A 51 -2.96 -9.15 -9.99
CA ILE A 51 -3.13 -7.86 -10.64
C ILE A 51 -2.82 -7.95 -12.13
N SER A 52 -3.49 -7.09 -12.91
CA SER A 52 -3.16 -6.84 -14.30
C SER A 52 -3.06 -5.34 -14.52
N ILE A 53 -2.05 -4.89 -15.25
CA ILE A 53 -1.84 -3.46 -15.54
C ILE A 53 -1.91 -3.27 -17.05
N VAL A 54 -2.65 -2.25 -17.46
CA VAL A 54 -2.70 -1.73 -18.82
C VAL A 54 -2.22 -0.29 -18.77
N THR A 55 -1.16 0.05 -19.50
CA THR A 55 -0.67 1.42 -19.58
C THR A 55 -0.39 1.83 -21.01
N LYS A 56 -0.66 3.09 -21.34
CA LYS A 56 -0.55 3.62 -22.70
C LYS A 56 0.54 4.69 -22.79
N ALA A 57 1.19 4.78 -23.93
CA ALA A 57 2.03 5.92 -24.31
C ALA A 57 1.83 6.28 -25.78
N ASN A 58 1.98 7.57 -26.08
CA ASN A 58 2.02 8.04 -27.45
C ASN A 58 3.32 7.57 -28.11
N CYS A 59 3.22 7.08 -29.34
CA CYS A 59 4.37 6.72 -30.15
C CYS A 59 4.03 6.93 -31.62
N LYS A 60 5.05 6.93 -32.48
CA LYS A 60 4.81 6.91 -33.93
C LYS A 60 4.65 5.48 -34.38
N VAL A 61 3.47 5.12 -34.85
CA VAL A 61 3.17 3.77 -35.36
C VAL A 61 3.38 3.74 -36.86
N ILE A 62 4.43 3.06 -37.32
CA ILE A 62 4.73 2.88 -38.74
C ILE A 62 3.99 1.66 -39.29
N GLN A 63 3.86 0.62 -38.47
CA GLN A 63 3.09 -0.58 -38.79
C GLN A 63 2.44 -1.09 -37.50
N GLU A 64 1.12 -1.18 -37.51
CA GLU A 64 0.37 -1.76 -36.39
C GLU A 64 0.77 -3.21 -36.13
N GLY A 65 0.43 -3.69 -34.93
CA GLY A 65 0.57 -5.08 -34.57
C GLY A 65 0.88 -5.26 -33.11
N GLU A 66 1.21 -6.49 -32.77
CA GLU A 66 1.24 -6.96 -31.40
C GLU A 66 2.44 -7.88 -31.19
N MET A 67 3.02 -7.89 -29.97
CA MET A 67 4.07 -8.83 -29.59
C MET A 67 4.09 -9.06 -28.08
N ALA A 68 4.57 -10.23 -27.66
CA ALA A 68 4.87 -10.52 -26.26
C ALA A 68 6.38 -10.66 -26.06
N ILE A 69 6.90 -10.05 -24.99
CA ILE A 69 8.34 -9.96 -24.72
C ILE A 69 8.59 -10.30 -23.25
N ASN A 70 9.68 -11.01 -22.95
CA ASN A 70 10.11 -11.17 -21.57
C ASN A 70 10.37 -9.80 -20.92
N ALA A 71 9.66 -9.56 -19.82
CA ALA A 71 9.61 -8.26 -19.15
C ALA A 71 10.98 -7.82 -18.61
N ASN A 72 11.74 -8.75 -18.01
CA ASN A 72 13.06 -8.46 -17.46
C ASN A 72 14.07 -8.10 -18.56
N ILE A 73 14.02 -8.79 -19.69
CA ILE A 73 14.90 -8.52 -20.84
C ILE A 73 14.62 -7.12 -21.38
N ILE A 74 13.35 -6.82 -21.73
CA ILE A 74 13.01 -5.53 -22.31
C ILE A 74 13.27 -4.37 -21.35
N ALA A 75 12.96 -4.54 -20.06
CA ALA A 75 13.23 -3.51 -19.05
C ALA A 75 14.73 -3.24 -18.88
N ASN A 76 15.57 -4.27 -18.90
CA ASN A 76 17.02 -4.11 -18.78
C ASN A 76 17.65 -3.48 -20.01
N ILE A 77 17.14 -3.79 -21.21
CA ILE A 77 17.58 -3.16 -22.46
C ILE A 77 17.22 -1.67 -22.44
N VAL A 78 15.92 -1.35 -22.30
CA VAL A 78 15.44 0.03 -22.42
C VAL A 78 16.07 0.95 -21.38
N ARG A 79 16.23 0.49 -20.13
CA ARG A 79 16.86 1.28 -19.06
C ARG A 79 18.33 1.64 -19.33
N LYS A 80 19.03 0.84 -20.15
CA LYS A 80 20.45 1.05 -20.49
C LYS A 80 20.66 1.81 -21.80
N LEU A 81 19.61 2.03 -22.58
CA LEU A 81 19.69 2.83 -23.79
C LEU A 81 19.84 4.32 -23.44
N PRO A 82 20.51 5.10 -24.30
CA PRO A 82 20.55 6.55 -24.14
C PRO A 82 19.14 7.14 -24.29
N ASP A 83 18.94 8.32 -23.70
CA ASP A 83 17.68 9.08 -23.74
C ASP A 83 17.42 9.68 -25.13
N GLU A 84 17.09 8.79 -26.07
CA GLU A 84 16.94 9.07 -27.49
C GLU A 84 15.78 8.24 -28.08
N LEU A 85 15.45 8.50 -29.34
CA LEU A 85 14.39 7.77 -30.05
C LEU A 85 14.75 6.29 -30.26
N ILE A 86 13.91 5.40 -29.73
CA ILE A 86 14.00 3.95 -29.91
C ILE A 86 13.11 3.52 -31.06
N LYS A 87 13.66 2.72 -31.99
CA LYS A 87 12.90 2.04 -33.04
C LYS A 87 12.74 0.57 -32.67
N ILE A 88 11.51 0.08 -32.66
CA ILE A 88 11.19 -1.33 -32.38
C ILE A 88 10.45 -1.92 -33.57
N GLU A 89 10.91 -3.08 -34.04
CA GLU A 89 10.36 -3.77 -35.20
C GLU A 89 10.27 -5.27 -34.94
N LEU A 90 9.12 -5.88 -35.23
CA LEU A 90 8.90 -7.32 -35.19
C LEU A 90 8.95 -7.87 -36.62
N GLU A 91 9.90 -8.78 -36.88
CA GLU A 91 10.10 -9.47 -38.16
C GLU A 91 10.51 -10.92 -37.89
N ASP A 92 9.83 -11.91 -38.48
CA ASP A 92 10.13 -13.35 -38.34
C ASP A 92 10.34 -13.83 -36.88
N SER A 93 9.41 -13.50 -35.98
CA SER A 93 9.49 -13.74 -34.52
C SER A 93 10.71 -13.11 -33.81
N LYS A 94 11.45 -12.21 -34.48
CA LYS A 94 12.56 -11.45 -33.90
C LYS A 94 12.14 -10.00 -33.68
N ILE A 95 12.42 -9.50 -32.48
CA ILE A 95 12.22 -8.11 -32.10
C ILE A 95 13.56 -7.40 -32.22
N LYS A 96 13.63 -6.47 -33.17
CA LYS A 96 14.78 -5.60 -33.41
C LYS A 96 14.57 -4.29 -32.66
N ILE A 97 15.46 -3.96 -31.73
CA ILE A 97 15.43 -2.72 -30.95
C ILE A 97 16.67 -1.92 -31.30
N LYS A 98 16.48 -0.75 -31.92
CA LYS A 98 17.55 0.15 -32.35
C LYS A 98 17.44 1.49 -31.64
N CYS A 99 18.57 1.98 -31.13
CA CYS A 99 18.68 3.31 -30.56
C CYS A 99 20.11 3.81 -30.79
N ASN A 100 20.24 4.85 -31.62
CA ASN A 100 21.53 5.32 -32.13
C ASN A 100 22.39 4.16 -32.68
N GLY A 101 23.62 3.95 -32.18
CA GLY A 101 24.51 2.85 -32.57
C GLY A 101 24.19 1.49 -31.93
N SER A 102 23.21 1.40 -31.02
CA SER A 102 22.83 0.15 -30.36
C SER A 102 21.81 -0.62 -31.19
N ASN A 103 22.02 -1.92 -31.34
CA ASN A 103 21.12 -2.83 -32.06
C ASN A 103 20.98 -4.15 -31.30
N PHE A 104 19.79 -4.40 -30.75
CA PHE A 104 19.44 -5.65 -30.09
C PHE A 104 18.50 -6.46 -30.98
N ASN A 105 18.72 -7.77 -31.04
CA ASN A 105 17.80 -8.71 -31.66
C ASN A 105 17.42 -9.76 -30.60
N ILE A 106 16.17 -9.76 -30.17
CA ILE A 106 15.64 -10.71 -29.18
C ILE A 106 14.48 -11.50 -29.78
N LEU A 107 14.15 -12.64 -29.18
CA LEU A 107 13.02 -13.44 -29.63
C LEU A 107 11.72 -12.91 -29.02
N ALA A 108 10.68 -12.80 -29.85
CA ALA A 108 9.32 -12.66 -29.39
C ALA A 108 8.83 -13.99 -28.81
N PHE A 109 7.84 -13.94 -27.93
CA PHE A 109 7.12 -15.14 -27.51
C PHE A 109 6.06 -15.50 -28.56
N ASP A 110 6.06 -16.77 -29.00
CA ASP A 110 5.26 -17.25 -30.13
C ASP A 110 3.76 -17.39 -29.82
N TYR A 111 3.37 -17.62 -28.57
CA TYR A 111 1.99 -17.82 -28.16
C TYR A 111 1.65 -17.02 -26.91
N TYR A 112 0.54 -16.30 -26.97
CA TYR A 112 -0.05 -15.61 -25.82
C TYR A 112 -1.57 -15.60 -25.98
N GLU A 113 -2.29 -15.77 -24.87
CA GLU A 113 -3.74 -15.60 -24.83
C GLU A 113 -4.03 -14.18 -24.32
N LYS A 114 -4.51 -13.31 -25.22
CA LYS A 114 -4.84 -11.93 -24.88
C LYS A 114 -6.09 -11.91 -24.01
N LYS A 115 -5.97 -11.46 -22.77
CA LYS A 115 -7.14 -11.08 -21.98
C LYS A 115 -7.61 -9.70 -22.43
N ASN A 116 -8.87 -9.59 -22.83
CA ASN A 116 -9.48 -8.31 -23.13
C ASN A 116 -9.80 -7.60 -21.82
N PHE A 117 -9.12 -6.47 -21.60
CA PHE A 117 -9.37 -5.59 -20.48
C PHE A 117 -10.22 -4.42 -20.96
N SER A 118 -11.36 -4.22 -20.33
CA SER A 118 -12.25 -3.08 -20.55
C SER A 118 -12.64 -2.48 -19.21
N ILE A 119 -12.72 -1.16 -19.15
CA ILE A 119 -13.30 -0.50 -17.98
C ILE A 119 -14.82 -0.75 -18.03
N PRO A 120 -15.43 -1.23 -16.94
CA PRO A 120 -16.86 -1.47 -16.91
C PRO A 120 -17.64 -0.15 -17.04
N SER A 121 -18.78 -0.18 -17.72
CA SER A 121 -19.67 0.99 -17.86
C SER A 121 -20.55 1.15 -16.62
N VAL A 122 -19.92 1.38 -15.46
CA VAL A 122 -20.55 1.56 -14.15
C VAL A 122 -20.10 2.88 -13.51
N ASP A 123 -20.79 3.31 -12.46
CA ASP A 123 -20.34 4.45 -11.67
C ASP A 123 -18.98 4.17 -11.02
N TYR A 124 -18.23 5.24 -10.74
CA TYR A 124 -16.91 5.16 -10.13
C TYR A 124 -16.74 6.17 -8.99
N LEU A 125 -15.80 5.84 -8.12
CA LEU A 125 -15.34 6.71 -7.05
C LEU A 125 -14.11 7.50 -7.51
N GLU A 126 -14.05 8.80 -7.22
CA GLU A 126 -12.84 9.61 -7.45
C GLU A 126 -12.11 9.90 -6.13
N ILE A 127 -10.79 9.76 -6.15
CA ILE A 127 -9.92 10.08 -5.02
C ILE A 127 -8.61 10.71 -5.51
N GLN A 128 -8.16 11.77 -4.86
CA GLN A 128 -6.84 12.35 -5.12
C GLN A 128 -5.74 11.35 -4.72
N ASN A 129 -4.71 11.22 -5.56
CA ASN A 129 -3.70 10.17 -5.38
C ASN A 129 -2.88 10.37 -4.12
N ASP A 130 -2.57 11.61 -3.73
CA ASP A 130 -1.91 11.92 -2.47
C ASP A 130 -2.72 11.39 -1.26
N LYS A 131 -4.04 11.58 -1.25
CA LYS A 131 -4.96 11.10 -0.19
C LYS A 131 -5.03 9.58 -0.18
N LEU A 132 -5.13 8.95 -1.35
CA LEU A 132 -5.14 7.50 -1.49
C LEU A 132 -3.83 6.89 -0.95
N LYS A 133 -2.68 7.41 -1.38
CA LYS A 133 -1.35 6.95 -0.92
C LYS A 133 -1.18 7.11 0.58
N ARG A 134 -1.53 8.28 1.14
CA ARG A 134 -1.46 8.48 2.59
C ARG A 134 -2.34 7.48 3.33
N SER A 135 -3.59 7.33 2.90
CA SER A 135 -4.55 6.43 3.55
C SER A 135 -4.08 4.97 3.55
N ILE A 136 -3.51 4.50 2.44
CA ILE A 136 -2.91 3.16 2.34
C ILE A 136 -1.66 3.08 3.24
N SER A 137 -0.76 4.05 3.19
CA SER A 137 0.47 4.03 4.01
C SER A 137 0.19 4.04 5.53
N GLN A 138 -0.90 4.69 5.95
CA GLN A 138 -1.33 4.77 7.34
C GLN A 138 -2.06 3.50 7.81
N THR A 139 -2.38 2.56 6.91
CA THR A 139 -3.18 1.37 7.27
C THR A 139 -2.50 0.05 6.91
N GLU A 140 -1.81 -0.04 5.76
CA GLU A 140 -1.31 -1.30 5.20
C GLU A 140 -0.38 -2.10 6.13
N PHE A 141 0.35 -1.42 7.03
CA PHE A 141 1.29 -2.09 7.93
C PHE A 141 0.56 -2.97 8.97
N ALA A 142 -0.71 -2.68 9.27
CA ALA A 142 -1.50 -3.39 10.27
C ALA A 142 -2.18 -4.67 9.72
N THR A 143 -2.01 -5.01 8.44
CA THR A 143 -2.52 -6.27 7.88
C THR A 143 -1.78 -7.48 8.45
N SER A 144 -2.50 -8.59 8.58
CA SER A 144 -1.93 -9.89 8.93
C SER A 144 -0.94 -10.40 7.87
N LEU A 145 0.15 -11.01 8.32
CA LEU A 145 1.05 -11.82 7.48
C LEU A 145 0.68 -13.31 7.50
N ASP A 146 -0.27 -13.69 8.35
CA ASP A 146 -0.78 -15.06 8.46
C ASP A 146 -1.80 -15.33 7.35
N GLU A 147 -1.38 -16.07 6.33
CA GLU A 147 -2.18 -16.44 5.16
C GLU A 147 -3.38 -17.34 5.51
N THR A 148 -3.43 -17.96 6.70
CA THR A 148 -4.62 -18.71 7.15
C THR A 148 -5.79 -17.77 7.45
N LYS A 149 -5.51 -16.50 7.77
CA LYS A 149 -6.49 -15.44 8.00
C LYS A 149 -6.61 -14.53 6.78
N LEU A 150 -6.95 -15.11 5.63
CA LEU A 150 -6.92 -14.44 4.33
C LEU A 150 -7.66 -13.08 4.30
N ALA A 151 -8.78 -12.93 5.00
CA ALA A 151 -9.49 -11.64 5.08
C ALA A 151 -8.59 -10.50 5.64
N LEU A 152 -7.68 -10.83 6.55
CA LEU A 152 -6.85 -9.87 7.28
C LEU A 152 -5.53 -9.55 6.55
N THR A 153 -5.21 -10.24 5.46
CA THR A 153 -4.02 -9.94 4.65
C THR A 153 -4.24 -8.74 3.70
N GLY A 154 -5.50 -8.29 3.59
CA GLY A 154 -5.90 -7.12 2.82
C GLY A 154 -6.37 -5.95 3.68
N ILE A 155 -6.55 -4.81 3.01
CA ILE A 155 -7.14 -3.59 3.57
C ILE A 155 -8.61 -3.57 3.18
N LEU A 156 -9.50 -3.45 4.16
CA LEU A 156 -10.92 -3.22 3.92
C LEU A 156 -11.12 -1.77 3.46
N PHE A 157 -11.70 -1.61 2.28
CA PHE A 157 -12.27 -0.37 1.77
C PHE A 157 -13.77 -0.42 2.02
N GLU A 158 -14.28 0.47 2.86
CA GLU A 158 -15.69 0.54 3.21
C GLU A 158 -16.23 1.94 2.94
N LEU A 159 -17.23 2.04 2.06
CA LEU A 159 -17.96 3.27 1.81
C LEU A 159 -19.17 3.33 2.73
N LYS A 160 -19.19 4.29 3.65
CA LYS A 160 -20.27 4.39 4.66
C LYS A 160 -20.35 5.81 5.20
N ASP A 161 -21.58 6.31 5.37
CA ASP A 161 -21.90 7.58 6.03
C ASP A 161 -21.11 8.80 5.47
N GLY A 162 -20.82 8.81 4.16
CA GLY A 162 -20.06 9.88 3.51
C GLY A 162 -18.53 9.79 3.68
N TYR A 163 -18.03 8.63 4.10
CA TYR A 163 -16.61 8.34 4.22
C TYR A 163 -16.21 7.12 3.38
N LEU A 164 -14.98 7.14 2.88
CA LEU A 164 -14.23 5.93 2.56
C LEU A 164 -13.33 5.59 3.75
N ASN A 165 -13.61 4.46 4.39
CA ASN A 165 -12.84 3.92 5.50
C ASN A 165 -11.85 2.89 4.96
N PHE A 166 -10.58 3.06 5.33
CA PHE A 166 -9.51 2.10 5.12
C PHE A 166 -9.23 1.43 6.47
N VAL A 167 -9.41 0.11 6.54
CA VAL A 167 -9.24 -0.65 7.78
C VAL A 167 -8.29 -1.81 7.56
N ALA A 168 -7.29 -1.91 8.41
CA ALA A 168 -6.36 -3.03 8.46
C ALA A 168 -6.16 -3.48 9.90
N LEU A 169 -6.14 -4.79 10.13
CA LEU A 169 -5.92 -5.39 11.45
C LEU A 169 -5.34 -6.81 11.32
N ASP A 170 -4.63 -7.24 12.35
CA ASP A 170 -3.96 -8.55 12.42
C ASP A 170 -4.36 -9.39 13.66
N GLY A 171 -5.28 -8.85 14.47
CA GLY A 171 -5.73 -9.43 15.73
C GLY A 171 -5.05 -8.87 16.98
N TYR A 172 -3.96 -8.11 16.84
CA TYR A 172 -3.27 -7.42 17.93
C TYR A 172 -3.38 -5.90 17.86
N ARG A 173 -3.74 -5.38 16.70
CA ARG A 173 -3.83 -3.96 16.41
C ARG A 173 -4.82 -3.67 15.30
N VAL A 174 -5.27 -2.43 15.25
CA VAL A 174 -6.15 -1.91 14.18
C VAL A 174 -5.63 -0.55 13.73
N ALA A 175 -5.54 -0.34 12.43
CA ALA A 175 -5.36 0.96 11.82
C ALA A 175 -6.62 1.31 11.03
N LEU A 176 -7.24 2.45 11.37
CA LEU A 176 -8.42 2.99 10.73
C LEU A 176 -8.09 4.39 10.20
N LYS A 177 -8.21 4.57 8.89
CA LYS A 177 -8.20 5.89 8.25
C LYS A 177 -9.58 6.13 7.66
N LYS A 178 -10.22 7.23 8.03
CA LYS A 178 -11.47 7.70 7.43
C LYS A 178 -11.17 8.90 6.56
N LEU A 179 -11.62 8.85 5.31
CA LEU A 179 -11.53 9.96 4.37
C LEU A 179 -12.94 10.40 3.98
N LYS A 180 -13.30 11.63 4.32
CA LYS A 180 -14.59 12.20 3.97
C LYS A 180 -14.63 12.52 2.48
N LEU A 181 -15.58 11.93 1.76
CA LEU A 181 -15.71 12.12 0.32
C LEU A 181 -17.10 11.75 -0.17
N SER A 182 -17.50 12.35 -1.29
CA SER A 182 -18.75 11.99 -1.97
C SER A 182 -18.54 10.78 -2.88
N TYR A 183 -19.51 9.86 -2.89
CA TYR A 183 -19.48 8.67 -3.72
C TYR A 183 -20.86 8.40 -4.35
N PRO A 184 -20.93 7.71 -5.50
CA PRO A 184 -22.19 7.34 -6.13
C PRO A 184 -23.07 6.48 -5.22
N SER A 185 -24.39 6.65 -5.28
CA SER A 185 -25.34 5.87 -4.47
C SER A 185 -25.28 4.36 -4.77
N SER A 186 -24.85 3.98 -5.98
CA SER A 186 -24.61 2.58 -6.38
C SER A 186 -23.46 1.91 -5.61
N MET A 187 -22.60 2.70 -4.97
CA MET A 187 -21.48 2.22 -4.14
C MET A 187 -21.74 2.37 -2.63
N ASP A 188 -22.93 2.81 -2.21
CA ASP A 188 -23.24 2.95 -0.80
C ASP A 188 -23.13 1.61 -0.06
N LYS A 189 -22.48 1.62 1.11
CA LYS A 189 -22.19 0.43 1.93
C LYS A 189 -21.33 -0.63 1.24
N ALA A 190 -20.66 -0.28 0.13
CA ALA A 190 -19.72 -1.20 -0.49
C ALA A 190 -18.58 -1.54 0.48
N ARG A 191 -18.25 -2.82 0.58
CA ARG A 191 -17.15 -3.36 1.38
C ARG A 191 -16.30 -4.25 0.48
N LEU A 192 -15.05 -3.87 0.27
CA LEU A 192 -14.11 -4.59 -0.59
C LEU A 192 -12.82 -4.80 0.18
N ILE A 193 -12.31 -6.03 0.22
CA ILE A 193 -11.03 -6.33 0.85
C ILE A 193 -9.98 -6.37 -0.26
N ILE A 194 -9.09 -5.38 -0.28
CA ILE A 194 -8.07 -5.26 -1.31
C ILE A 194 -6.77 -5.90 -0.80
N PRO A 195 -6.19 -6.88 -1.52
CA PRO A 195 -4.91 -7.46 -1.11
C PRO A 195 -3.85 -6.39 -0.91
N ARG A 196 -3.12 -6.44 0.21
CA ARG A 196 -2.07 -5.46 0.53
C ARG A 196 -1.07 -5.34 -0.61
N LYS A 197 -0.55 -6.47 -1.10
CA LYS A 197 0.46 -6.49 -2.17
C LYS A 197 -0.05 -5.75 -3.41
N SER A 198 -1.28 -6.04 -3.82
CA SER A 198 -1.93 -5.42 -4.98
C SER A 198 -2.03 -3.90 -4.83
N ILE A 199 -2.58 -3.41 -3.71
CA ILE A 199 -2.78 -1.97 -3.52
C ILE A 199 -1.45 -1.22 -3.31
N SER A 200 -0.46 -1.84 -2.67
CA SER A 200 0.88 -1.26 -2.53
C SER A 200 1.55 -1.06 -3.90
N GLU A 201 1.35 -1.95 -4.88
CA GLU A 201 1.89 -1.72 -6.23
C GLU A 201 1.21 -0.53 -6.93
N TRP A 202 -0.10 -0.33 -6.74
CA TRP A 202 -0.79 0.86 -7.27
C TRP A 202 -0.20 2.17 -6.76
N THR A 203 0.06 2.26 -5.44
CA THR A 203 0.66 3.47 -4.85
C THR A 203 2.03 3.83 -5.40
N ARG A 204 2.77 2.86 -5.94
CA ARG A 204 4.09 3.06 -6.56
C ARG A 204 4.01 3.49 -8.03
N ILE A 205 2.84 3.39 -8.65
CA ILE A 205 2.60 3.70 -10.06
C ILE A 205 2.09 5.13 -10.23
N ILE A 206 1.16 5.54 -9.37
CA ILE A 206 0.41 6.78 -9.55
C ILE A 206 1.19 8.02 -9.11
N ASP A 207 0.95 9.15 -9.77
CA ASP A 207 1.51 10.46 -9.41
C ASP A 207 0.61 11.17 -8.39
N ASP A 208 1.19 11.87 -7.42
CA ASP A 208 0.44 12.47 -6.30
C ASP A 208 -0.60 13.51 -6.74
N GLU A 209 -0.31 14.28 -7.79
CA GLU A 209 -1.15 15.38 -8.28
C GLU A 209 -2.34 14.93 -9.14
N LYS A 210 -2.45 13.63 -9.44
CA LYS A 210 -3.53 13.06 -10.27
C LYS A 210 -4.67 12.51 -9.42
N ILE A 211 -5.76 12.17 -10.09
CA ILE A 211 -6.93 11.52 -9.51
C ILE A 211 -6.94 10.05 -9.95
N THR A 212 -7.24 9.16 -9.01
CA THR A 212 -7.61 7.78 -9.30
C THR A 212 -9.12 7.66 -9.33
N LYS A 213 -9.65 7.05 -10.39
CA LYS A 213 -11.01 6.54 -10.48
C LYS A 213 -11.03 5.07 -10.06
N ILE A 214 -12.00 4.69 -9.23
CA ILE A 214 -12.14 3.33 -8.71
C ILE A 214 -13.49 2.76 -9.14
N TYR A 215 -13.46 1.67 -9.88
CA TYR A 215 -14.63 0.94 -10.36
C TYR A 215 -14.74 -0.39 -9.62
N LYS A 216 -15.97 -0.74 -9.23
CA LYS A 216 -16.29 -2.04 -8.63
C LYS A 216 -16.95 -2.91 -9.69
N ASP A 217 -16.41 -4.11 -9.92
CA ASP A 217 -16.95 -5.07 -10.89
C ASP A 217 -16.95 -6.50 -10.31
N ASP A 218 -18.04 -6.87 -9.64
CA ASP A 218 -18.20 -8.17 -8.95
C ASP A 218 -17.01 -8.54 -8.04
N LYS A 219 -16.09 -9.39 -8.53
CA LYS A 219 -14.88 -9.86 -7.81
C LYS A 219 -13.60 -9.09 -8.15
N ASP A 220 -13.69 -8.13 -9.05
CA ASP A 220 -12.60 -7.27 -9.45
C ASP A 220 -12.85 -5.83 -9.00
N ILE A 221 -11.76 -5.14 -8.69
CA ILE A 221 -11.72 -3.70 -8.51
C ILE A 221 -10.75 -3.14 -9.56
N ILE A 222 -11.13 -2.04 -10.20
CA ILE A 222 -10.34 -1.40 -11.24
C ILE A 222 -9.95 -0.01 -10.75
N PHE A 223 -8.66 0.30 -10.84
CA PHE A 223 -8.12 1.63 -10.55
C PHE A 223 -7.61 2.24 -11.86
N GLU A 224 -8.10 3.43 -12.21
CA GLU A 224 -7.65 4.18 -13.39
C GLU A 224 -7.09 5.53 -12.96
N SER A 225 -5.86 5.86 -13.39
CA SER A 225 -5.25 7.17 -13.16
C SER A 225 -4.50 7.60 -14.41
N GLY A 226 -5.05 8.58 -15.12
CA GLY A 226 -4.54 9.02 -16.43
C GLY A 226 -4.58 7.88 -17.45
N ASP A 227 -3.41 7.54 -17.96
CA ASP A 227 -3.16 6.59 -19.04
C ASP A 227 -2.73 5.20 -18.53
N THR A 228 -3.01 4.91 -17.25
CA THR A 228 -2.77 3.61 -16.61
C THR A 228 -4.02 3.11 -15.90
N THR A 229 -4.31 1.83 -16.08
CA THR A 229 -5.41 1.10 -15.44
C THR A 229 -4.86 -0.17 -14.79
N MET A 230 -5.19 -0.40 -13.52
CA MET A 230 -4.90 -1.63 -12.80
C MET A 230 -6.19 -2.36 -12.48
N TYR A 231 -6.24 -3.64 -12.83
CA TYR A 231 -7.30 -4.58 -12.49
C TYR A 231 -6.79 -5.47 -11.36
N CYS A 232 -7.54 -5.56 -10.26
CA CYS A 232 -7.14 -6.29 -9.07
C CYS A 232 -8.29 -7.16 -8.58
N LYS A 233 -8.01 -8.42 -8.26
CA LYS A 233 -8.98 -9.30 -7.61
C LYS A 233 -9.14 -8.92 -6.14
N VAL A 234 -10.39 -8.85 -5.67
CA VAL A 234 -10.67 -8.64 -4.24
C VAL A 234 -10.58 -9.96 -3.48
N ILE A 235 -10.33 -9.88 -2.17
CA ILE A 235 -10.38 -11.03 -1.28
C ILE A 235 -11.85 -11.31 -0.95
N ASP A 236 -12.37 -12.41 -1.48
CA ASP A 236 -13.76 -12.87 -1.29
C ASP A 236 -13.92 -13.58 0.07
N LYS A 237 -13.88 -12.78 1.15
CA LYS A 237 -14.05 -13.21 2.55
C LYS A 237 -14.83 -12.18 3.35
N ASN A 238 -15.41 -12.63 4.46
CA ASN A 238 -16.01 -11.74 5.44
C ASN A 238 -14.91 -11.04 6.26
N TYR A 239 -15.01 -9.72 6.41
CA TYR A 239 -14.16 -8.94 7.29
C TYR A 239 -14.77 -8.84 8.68
N ILE A 240 -13.93 -8.87 9.72
CA ILE A 240 -14.39 -8.76 11.11
C ILE A 240 -15.05 -7.39 11.35
N ASP A 241 -16.01 -7.34 12.26
CA ASP A 241 -16.62 -6.06 12.67
C ASP A 241 -15.64 -5.28 13.56
N TYR A 242 -14.99 -4.29 12.95
CA TYR A 242 -14.00 -3.45 13.61
C TYR A 242 -14.62 -2.33 14.46
N THR A 243 -15.90 -2.00 14.25
CA THR A 243 -16.54 -0.88 14.94
C THR A 243 -16.66 -1.11 16.44
N ASN A 244 -16.92 -2.36 16.85
CA ASN A 244 -16.95 -2.75 18.26
C ASN A 244 -15.56 -2.83 18.90
N ILE A 245 -14.50 -2.97 18.09
CA ILE A 245 -13.11 -3.07 18.58
C ILE A 245 -12.58 -1.67 18.96
N ILE A 246 -12.92 -0.66 18.15
CA ILE A 246 -12.49 0.73 18.36
C ILE A 246 -13.55 1.46 19.19
N SER A 247 -13.63 1.13 20.48
CA SER A 247 -14.43 1.87 21.46
C SER A 247 -13.52 2.61 22.43
N ASP A 248 -13.71 3.92 22.54
CA ASP A 248 -12.96 4.72 23.50
C ASP A 248 -13.61 4.66 24.87
N ILE A 249 -13.02 3.83 25.74
CA ILE A 249 -13.41 3.65 27.14
C ILE A 249 -12.34 4.20 28.09
N SER A 250 -11.44 5.04 27.59
CA SER A 250 -10.28 5.55 28.31
C SER A 250 -10.65 6.40 29.52
N THR A 251 -9.79 6.35 30.55
CA THR A 251 -9.85 7.26 31.71
C THR A 251 -8.59 8.12 31.81
N THR A 252 -7.58 7.83 30.97
CA THR A 252 -6.30 8.53 30.91
C THR A 252 -6.05 8.99 29.49
N SER A 253 -5.74 10.26 29.30
CA SER A 253 -5.30 10.85 28.03
C SER A 253 -3.93 11.46 28.22
N LEU A 254 -3.02 11.26 27.27
CA LEU A 254 -1.73 11.93 27.27
C LEU A 254 -1.35 12.45 25.90
N VAL A 255 -0.64 13.59 25.88
CA VAL A 255 0.00 14.17 24.70
C VAL A 255 1.51 14.06 24.85
N VAL A 256 2.18 13.55 23.80
CA VAL A 256 3.62 13.33 23.76
C VAL A 256 4.19 13.72 22.39
N ASP A 257 5.46 14.14 22.35
CA ASP A 257 6.18 14.36 21.09
C ASP A 257 6.35 13.02 20.36
N ARG A 258 5.91 12.99 19.10
CA ARG A 258 5.89 11.78 18.27
C ARG A 258 7.31 11.25 18.05
N GLN A 259 8.27 12.13 17.79
CA GLN A 259 9.63 11.74 17.45
C GLN A 259 10.41 11.27 18.68
N GLU A 260 10.23 11.95 19.81
CA GLU A 260 10.80 11.50 21.10
C GLU A 260 10.29 10.11 21.47
N LEU A 261 8.98 9.87 21.34
CA LEU A 261 8.39 8.56 21.62
C LEU A 261 8.95 7.48 20.67
N ILE A 262 8.99 7.72 19.36
CA ILE A 262 9.56 6.77 18.39
C ILE A 262 11.00 6.41 18.77
N ASN A 263 11.82 7.44 19.02
CA ASN A 263 13.23 7.25 19.32
C ASN A 263 13.43 6.44 20.62
N SER A 264 12.61 6.70 21.64
CA SER A 264 12.70 5.96 22.90
C SER A 264 12.24 4.51 22.75
N LEU A 265 11.15 4.27 22.01
CA LEU A 265 10.66 2.92 21.70
C LEU A 265 11.70 2.11 20.89
N GLU A 266 12.36 2.75 19.91
CA GLU A 266 13.43 2.12 19.12
C GLU A 266 14.64 1.75 19.99
N ARG A 267 15.07 2.64 20.91
CA ARG A 267 16.11 2.32 21.91
C ARG A 267 15.69 1.16 22.81
N ALA A 268 14.45 1.17 23.30
CA ALA A 268 13.90 0.11 24.15
C ALA A 268 13.86 -1.24 23.42
N GLN A 269 13.66 -1.23 22.11
CA GLN A 269 13.68 -2.43 21.28
C GLN A 269 15.09 -3.04 21.13
N LEU A 270 16.17 -2.26 21.21
CA LEU A 270 17.55 -2.76 21.02
C LEU A 270 17.95 -3.86 22.03
N LEU A 271 17.40 -3.81 23.23
CA LEU A 271 17.67 -4.79 24.28
C LEU A 271 16.82 -6.06 24.14
N ASN A 272 15.76 -6.02 23.34
CA ASN A 272 14.88 -7.15 23.15
C ASN A 272 15.32 -7.98 21.94
N ASN A 273 15.42 -9.29 22.13
CA ASN A 273 15.51 -10.22 21.01
C ASN A 273 14.11 -10.57 20.49
N THR A 274 14.04 -11.16 19.28
CA THR A 274 12.78 -11.62 18.67
C THR A 274 12.05 -12.68 19.50
N GLN A 275 12.71 -13.31 20.48
CA GLN A 275 12.14 -14.35 21.34
C GLN A 275 11.23 -13.79 22.45
N ARG A 276 11.42 -12.54 22.91
CA ARG A 276 10.56 -11.90 23.93
C ARG A 276 9.52 -10.93 23.35
N ALA A 277 9.14 -11.10 22.08
CA ALA A 277 8.11 -10.31 21.40
C ALA A 277 8.29 -8.78 21.49
N ASN A 278 9.54 -8.30 21.61
CA ASN A 278 9.86 -6.88 21.78
C ASN A 278 9.07 -6.20 22.93
N LEU A 279 8.90 -6.89 24.06
CA LEU A 279 8.11 -6.40 25.20
C LEU A 279 8.72 -5.13 25.83
N ILE A 280 7.91 -4.10 25.98
CA ILE A 280 8.26 -2.88 26.73
C ILE A 280 7.16 -2.56 27.73
N LYS A 281 7.56 -2.00 28.88
CA LYS A 281 6.64 -1.49 29.89
C LYS A 281 6.60 0.02 29.80
N ILE A 282 5.40 0.57 29.92
CA ILE A 282 5.12 2.00 29.95
C ILE A 282 4.46 2.29 31.29
N ASN A 283 5.07 3.18 32.07
CA ASN A 283 4.52 3.68 33.30
C ASN A 283 4.26 5.19 33.17
N ILE A 284 3.00 5.58 33.28
CA ILE A 284 2.53 6.95 33.14
C ILE A 284 2.13 7.43 34.52
N GLU A 285 2.91 8.37 35.05
CA GLU A 285 2.75 8.98 36.38
C GLU A 285 3.01 10.49 36.27
N ASP A 286 2.10 11.32 36.80
CA ASP A 286 2.15 12.78 36.71
C ASP A 286 2.40 13.31 35.27
N ASP A 287 3.51 14.02 35.05
CA ASP A 287 3.96 14.60 33.79
C ASP A 287 5.00 13.74 33.05
N LYS A 288 5.15 12.47 33.45
CA LYS A 288 6.20 11.58 32.98
C LYS A 288 5.67 10.27 32.42
N CYS A 289 6.25 9.87 31.29
CA CYS A 289 6.11 8.54 30.72
C CYS A 289 7.46 7.83 30.84
N LEU A 290 7.54 6.87 31.76
CA LEU A 290 8.70 6.00 31.93
C LEU A 290 8.55 4.77 31.03
N ILE A 291 9.48 4.60 30.09
CA ILE A 291 9.60 3.44 29.21
C ILE A 291 10.70 2.54 29.76
N GLU A 292 10.35 1.29 30.06
CA GLU A 292 11.28 0.28 30.56
C GLU A 292 11.36 -0.92 29.60
N SER A 293 12.57 -1.41 29.40
CA SER A 293 12.86 -2.65 28.68
C SER A 293 13.83 -3.47 29.50
N ASN A 294 13.55 -4.76 29.73
CA ASN A 294 14.39 -5.63 30.54
C ASN A 294 14.62 -6.96 29.83
N SER A 295 15.90 -7.32 29.69
CA SER A 295 16.37 -8.49 28.97
C SER A 295 17.54 -9.17 29.70
N GLU A 296 17.97 -10.33 29.21
CA GLU A 296 19.17 -11.01 29.71
C GLU A 296 20.47 -10.25 29.44
N ILE A 297 20.48 -9.35 28.45
CA ILE A 297 21.67 -8.59 28.06
C ILE A 297 21.74 -7.20 28.72
N GLY A 298 20.73 -6.82 29.49
CA GLY A 298 20.66 -5.54 30.21
C GLY A 298 19.25 -4.95 30.27
N ASP A 299 19.15 -3.76 30.86
CA ASP A 299 17.93 -2.98 30.99
C ASP A 299 18.05 -1.54 30.45
N LEU A 300 16.91 -0.99 30.05
CA LEU A 300 16.73 0.42 29.68
C LEU A 300 15.64 1.00 30.57
N LYS A 301 15.87 2.22 31.05
CA LYS A 301 14.85 3.10 31.62
C LYS A 301 14.99 4.48 31.01
N GLU A 302 13.93 4.95 30.38
CA GLU A 302 13.93 6.26 29.74
C GLU A 302 12.66 7.01 30.12
N VAL A 303 12.80 8.29 30.45
CA VAL A 303 11.68 9.15 30.88
C VAL A 303 11.42 10.19 29.81
N LEU A 304 10.20 10.20 29.30
CA LEU A 304 9.69 11.22 28.39
C LEU A 304 8.80 12.20 29.14
N GLN A 305 8.86 13.47 28.74
CA GLN A 305 7.94 14.50 29.23
C GLN A 305 6.61 14.38 28.47
N ILE A 306 5.51 14.39 29.21
CA ILE A 306 4.16 14.27 28.64
C ILE A 306 3.21 15.28 29.28
N LYS A 307 2.07 15.54 28.63
CA LYS A 307 0.93 16.22 29.25
C LYS A 307 -0.15 15.18 29.50
N LYS A 308 -0.40 14.83 30.76
CA LYS A 308 -1.37 13.81 31.18
C LYS A 308 -2.65 14.44 31.74
N GLU A 309 -3.78 13.83 31.44
CA GLU A 309 -5.06 14.00 32.13
C GLU A 309 -5.59 12.64 32.57
N GLY A 310 -6.11 12.55 33.79
CA GLY A 310 -6.68 11.31 34.33
C GLY A 310 -5.71 10.48 35.19
N ASP A 311 -5.94 9.17 35.23
CA ASP A 311 -5.31 8.24 36.17
C ASP A 311 -3.85 7.89 35.81
N ASP A 312 -3.12 7.29 36.75
CA ASP A 312 -1.82 6.68 36.46
C ASP A 312 -2.03 5.31 35.81
N VAL A 313 -1.18 4.95 34.84
CA VAL A 313 -1.33 3.70 34.09
C VAL A 313 0.01 3.00 33.93
N LYS A 314 0.02 1.72 34.34
CA LYS A 314 1.11 0.76 34.06
C LYS A 314 0.62 -0.25 33.03
N ILE A 315 1.29 -0.31 31.89
CA ILE A 315 0.86 -1.13 30.75
C ILE A 315 2.07 -1.61 29.96
N ALA A 316 1.93 -2.72 29.25
CA ALA A 316 3.01 -3.25 28.42
C ALA A 316 2.55 -3.53 27.00
N PHE A 317 3.47 -3.40 26.05
CA PHE A 317 3.19 -3.56 24.62
C PHE A 317 4.34 -4.27 23.91
N ASN A 318 4.04 -4.80 22.73
CA ASN A 318 5.07 -5.07 21.73
C ASN A 318 5.53 -3.72 21.15
N ALA A 319 6.81 -3.37 21.35
CA ALA A 319 7.38 -2.10 20.91
C ALA A 319 7.20 -1.87 19.41
N ARG A 320 7.35 -2.92 18.58
CA ARG A 320 7.20 -2.81 17.13
C ARG A 320 5.79 -2.34 16.76
N TYR A 321 4.76 -2.85 17.41
CA TYR A 321 3.38 -2.46 17.13
C TYR A 321 3.13 -1.00 17.51
N LEU A 322 3.67 -0.52 18.63
CA LEU A 322 3.57 0.89 18.96
C LEU A 322 4.34 1.78 17.97
N ILE A 323 5.60 1.43 17.64
CA ILE A 323 6.43 2.21 16.71
C ILE A 323 5.74 2.38 15.36
N GLU A 324 5.21 1.29 14.78
CA GLU A 324 4.54 1.35 13.48
C GLU A 324 3.28 2.24 13.52
N GLY A 325 2.47 2.18 14.59
CA GLY A 325 1.30 3.03 14.76
C GLY A 325 1.61 4.51 15.00
N VAL A 326 2.63 4.80 15.82
CA VAL A 326 3.08 6.17 16.08
C VAL A 326 3.70 6.79 14.82
N LYS A 327 4.47 6.03 14.04
CA LYS A 327 5.03 6.48 12.74
C LYS A 327 3.96 6.81 11.71
N ALA A 328 2.79 6.16 11.79
CA ALA A 328 1.68 6.43 10.89
C ALA A 328 0.97 7.77 11.17
N CYS A 329 1.09 8.32 12.38
CA CYS A 329 0.59 9.65 12.69
C CYS A 329 1.47 10.71 12.00
N ASP A 330 0.89 11.73 11.38
CA ASP A 330 1.57 12.74 10.55
C ASP A 330 1.76 14.10 11.24
N THR A 331 1.55 14.16 12.56
CA THR A 331 1.64 15.35 13.41
C THR A 331 2.91 15.34 14.27
N GLN A 332 3.33 16.51 14.76
CA GLN A 332 4.49 16.61 15.67
C GLN A 332 4.23 15.94 17.02
N THR A 333 3.03 16.12 17.55
CA THR A 333 2.59 15.48 18.80
C THR A 333 1.47 14.49 18.50
N ILE A 334 1.33 13.48 19.35
CA ILE A 334 0.24 12.51 19.27
C ILE A 334 -0.50 12.46 20.60
N ARG A 335 -1.75 11.99 20.55
CA ARG A 335 -2.55 11.72 21.73
C ARG A 335 -2.71 10.22 21.92
N MET A 336 -2.49 9.74 23.14
CA MET A 336 -2.71 8.35 23.52
C MET A 336 -3.79 8.28 24.60
N HIS A 337 -4.78 7.40 24.39
CA HIS A 337 -5.91 7.17 25.28
C HIS A 337 -5.80 5.77 25.86
N LEU A 338 -5.84 5.68 27.20
CA LEU A 338 -5.53 4.50 28.00
C LEU A 338 -6.53 4.37 29.16
N LYS A 339 -6.64 3.16 29.71
CA LYS A 339 -7.51 2.89 30.88
C LYS A 339 -6.82 2.05 31.95
N SER A 340 -6.39 0.85 31.58
CA SER A 340 -5.75 -0.10 32.49
C SER A 340 -4.77 -0.99 31.73
N SER A 341 -3.99 -1.80 32.44
CA SER A 341 -3.04 -2.75 31.87
C SER A 341 -3.65 -3.79 30.92
N LEU A 342 -4.99 -3.96 30.93
CA LEU A 342 -5.72 -4.95 30.14
C LEU A 342 -6.45 -4.36 28.95
N ASN A 343 -6.59 -3.04 28.88
CA ASN A 343 -7.37 -2.37 27.84
C ASN A 343 -6.49 -1.90 26.67
N PRO A 344 -7.04 -1.82 25.45
CA PRO A 344 -6.31 -1.29 24.31
C PRO A 344 -5.84 0.16 24.54
N CYS A 345 -4.71 0.51 23.94
CA CYS A 345 -4.33 1.91 23.75
C CYS A 345 -4.86 2.40 22.41
N LEU A 346 -5.55 3.53 22.43
CA LEU A 346 -5.93 4.26 21.23
C LEU A 346 -4.92 5.39 21.00
N ILE A 347 -4.49 5.58 19.76
CA ILE A 347 -3.50 6.58 19.35
C ILE A 347 -4.07 7.41 18.20
N TYR A 348 -3.91 8.72 18.33
CA TYR A 348 -4.40 9.72 17.39
C TYR A 348 -3.32 10.75 17.07
N PRO A 349 -3.30 11.31 15.85
CA PRO A 349 -2.60 12.57 15.60
C PRO A 349 -3.18 13.66 16.51
N ASN A 350 -2.33 14.39 17.24
CA ASN A 350 -2.80 15.53 18.01
C ASN A 350 -2.86 16.73 17.06
N GLU A 351 -4.08 17.23 16.81
CA GLU A 351 -4.42 18.26 15.80
C GLU A 351 -4.22 17.75 14.36
N SER A 352 -5.29 17.22 13.75
CA SER A 352 -5.22 16.71 12.37
C SER A 352 -4.71 17.78 11.41
N LYS A 353 -3.82 17.38 10.50
CA LYS A 353 -3.32 18.25 9.43
C LYS A 353 -4.38 18.51 8.34
N TYR A 354 -5.39 17.65 8.23
CA TYR A 354 -6.41 17.69 7.19
C TYR A 354 -7.81 17.55 7.81
N ASP A 355 -8.70 18.49 7.52
CA ASP A 355 -10.05 18.56 8.10
C ASP A 355 -10.98 17.43 7.65
N ASP A 356 -10.70 16.83 6.49
CA ASP A 356 -11.51 15.78 5.88
C ASP A 356 -10.95 14.36 6.15
N GLU A 357 -9.97 14.25 7.03
CA GLU A 357 -9.31 12.98 7.34
C GLU A 357 -9.18 12.72 8.84
N GLU A 358 -9.52 11.50 9.23
CA GLU A 358 -9.41 11.04 10.62
C GLU A 358 -8.56 9.77 10.64
N PHE A 359 -7.56 9.72 11.53
CA PHE A 359 -6.74 8.52 11.74
C PHE A 359 -6.84 8.06 13.19
N THR A 360 -7.09 6.76 13.35
CA THR A 360 -7.14 6.07 14.64
C THR A 360 -6.32 4.80 14.56
N TYR A 361 -5.40 4.64 15.51
CA TYR A 361 -4.66 3.41 15.70
C TYR A 361 -4.99 2.79 17.05
N LEU A 362 -5.16 1.48 17.10
CA LEU A 362 -5.40 0.71 18.31
C LEU A 362 -4.30 -0.33 18.46
N ALA A 363 -3.71 -0.42 19.66
CA ALA A 363 -2.78 -1.49 20.02
C ALA A 363 -3.30 -2.24 21.25
N LEU A 364 -3.34 -3.58 21.18
CA LEU A 364 -3.63 -4.42 22.35
C LEU A 364 -2.40 -4.52 23.25
N PRO A 365 -2.58 -4.49 24.59
CA PRO A 365 -1.48 -4.67 25.51
C PRO A 365 -1.03 -6.13 25.57
N VAL A 366 0.20 -6.32 26.02
CA VAL A 366 0.72 -7.62 26.46
C VAL A 366 0.43 -7.77 27.95
N ARG A 367 -0.10 -8.93 28.35
CA ARG A 367 -0.32 -9.22 29.77
C ARG A 367 1.02 -9.33 30.48
N LEU A 368 1.18 -8.52 31.52
CA LEU A 368 2.27 -8.69 32.47
C LEU A 368 2.00 -9.94 33.31
N ALA A 369 3.01 -10.79 33.50
CA ALA A 369 2.97 -11.77 34.57
C ALA A 369 3.01 -11.00 35.89
N GLU A 370 2.04 -11.26 36.78
CA GLU A 370 2.02 -10.71 38.14
C GLU A 370 3.23 -11.16 38.96
#